data_AF-A0A059NZ17-F1
#
_entry.id   AF-A0A059NZ17-F1
#
_cell.length_a   1.000
_cell.length_b   1.000
_cell.length_c   1.000
_cell.angle_alpha   90.00
_cell.angle_beta   90.00
_cell.angle_gamma   90.00
#
_symmetry.space_group_name_H-M   'P 1'
#
loop_
_entity.id
_entity.type
_entity.pdbx_description
1 polymer ?
#
loop_
_entity_poly.entity_id
_entity_poly.type
_entity_poly.pdbx_seq_one_letter_code
_entity_poly.pdbx_strand_id
1 'polypeptide(L)'
;MEKYKLSHSILTFIYDNPYNMGPVDLVARDVFGLEGFSPNVGIFGDAYLNFGLMGIIIFVVLLGSILVLFDSVAMKSPLILSMTIIIIPSMSLVNSGMFTSLATHGILFAIFVTWLSSTLLHRNEKVVGK
;
A
#
# COMPACT_ATOMS: atom_id res chain seq x y z
N MET A 1 -9.47 -23.10 0.65
CA MET A 1 -8.39 -22.35 -0.03
C MET A 1 -7.12 -22.44 0.78
N GLU A 2 -6.10 -23.06 0.20
CA GLU A 2 -4.71 -22.84 0.57
C GLU A 2 -4.33 -21.35 0.43
N LYS A 3 -3.34 -20.89 1.19
CA LYS A 3 -3.01 -19.46 1.30
C LYS A 3 -1.73 -19.14 0.53
N TYR A 4 -1.69 -17.98 -0.11
CA TYR A 4 -0.57 -17.57 -0.96
C TYR A 4 0.73 -17.32 -0.17
N LYS A 5 0.69 -16.85 1.08
CA LYS A 5 1.90 -16.49 1.85
C LYS A 5 2.86 -15.57 1.09
N LEU A 6 2.35 -14.65 0.27
CA LEU A 6 3.10 -13.72 -0.59
C LEU A 6 3.96 -14.39 -1.68
N SER A 7 3.71 -15.67 -2.01
CA SER A 7 4.39 -16.40 -3.10
C SER A 7 4.14 -15.84 -4.49
N HIS A 8 3.17 -14.95 -4.66
CA HIS A 8 2.87 -14.27 -5.92
C HIS A 8 3.53 -12.88 -6.02
N SER A 9 4.33 -12.48 -5.03
CA SER A 9 4.92 -11.15 -4.91
C SER A 9 6.36 -11.26 -4.37
N ILE A 10 6.64 -10.73 -3.18
CA ILE A 10 8.00 -10.61 -2.64
C ILE A 10 8.60 -11.97 -2.27
N LEU A 11 7.78 -12.96 -1.90
CA LEU A 11 8.25 -14.27 -1.43
C LEU A 11 8.20 -15.37 -2.50
N THR A 12 8.11 -15.00 -3.78
CA THR A 12 8.08 -15.94 -4.92
C THR A 12 9.31 -16.88 -4.94
N PHE A 13 10.43 -16.45 -4.36
CA PHE A 13 11.67 -17.25 -4.30
C PHE A 13 11.69 -18.28 -3.15
N ILE A 14 10.80 -18.15 -2.16
CA ILE A 14 10.79 -18.97 -0.94
C ILE A 14 9.63 -19.97 -0.95
N TYR A 15 8.49 -19.58 -1.52
CA TYR A 15 7.28 -20.39 -1.52
C TYR A 15 6.74 -20.53 -2.94
N ASP A 16 6.36 -21.74 -3.29
CA ASP A 16 5.64 -22.00 -4.54
C ASP A 16 4.20 -21.46 -4.46
N ASN A 17 3.71 -20.95 -5.59
CA ASN A 17 2.33 -20.49 -5.69
C ASN A 17 1.38 -21.70 -5.79
N PRO A 18 0.49 -21.93 -4.79
CA PRO A 18 -0.36 -23.11 -4.76
C PRO A 18 -1.41 -23.16 -5.88
N TYR A 19 -1.69 -22.02 -6.53
CA TYR A 19 -2.69 -21.92 -7.58
C TYR A 19 -2.08 -21.64 -8.97
N ASN A 20 -0.77 -21.42 -9.03
CA ASN A 20 -0.04 -21.05 -10.25
C ASN A 20 -0.66 -19.86 -11.03
N MET A 21 -1.43 -19.01 -10.33
CA MET A 21 -2.14 -17.85 -10.88
C MET A 21 -2.19 -16.73 -9.83
N GLY A 22 -2.42 -15.49 -10.25
CA GLY A 22 -2.45 -14.34 -9.34
C GLY A 22 -3.63 -14.39 -8.36
N PRO A 23 -3.54 -13.75 -7.19
CA PRO A 23 -4.65 -13.67 -6.23
C PRO A 23 -5.89 -13.01 -6.84
N VAL A 24 -5.66 -12.04 -7.72
CA VAL A 24 -6.70 -11.33 -8.45
C VAL A 24 -7.45 -12.27 -9.40
N ASP A 25 -6.72 -13.12 -10.13
CA ASP A 25 -7.30 -14.10 -11.05
C ASP A 25 -8.06 -15.20 -10.28
N LEU A 26 -7.59 -15.58 -9.09
CA LEU A 26 -8.31 -16.48 -8.20
C LEU A 26 -9.65 -15.89 -7.76
N VAL A 27 -9.69 -14.61 -7.43
CA VAL A 27 -10.95 -13.95 -7.08
C VAL A 27 -11.87 -13.83 -8.29
N ALA A 28 -11.34 -13.49 -9.47
CA ALA A 28 -12.13 -13.45 -10.71
C ALA A 28 -12.86 -14.78 -10.95
N ARG A 29 -12.13 -15.88 -10.88
CA ARG A 29 -12.67 -17.22 -11.12
C ARG A 29 -13.58 -17.70 -10.00
N ASP A 30 -13.12 -17.68 -8.74
CA ASP A 30 -13.79 -18.36 -7.63
C ASP A 30 -14.92 -17.52 -7.01
N VAL A 31 -14.90 -16.19 -7.14
CA VAL A 31 -15.95 -15.30 -6.59
C VAL A 31 -16.92 -14.83 -7.67
N PHE A 32 -16.41 -14.41 -8.83
CA PHE A 32 -17.25 -13.87 -9.91
C PHE A 32 -17.63 -14.91 -10.96
N GLY A 33 -16.99 -16.08 -11.00
CA GLY A 33 -17.24 -17.11 -12.00
C GLY A 33 -16.83 -16.70 -13.41
N LEU A 34 -15.94 -15.71 -13.54
CA LEU A 34 -15.51 -15.13 -14.80
C LEU A 34 -13.98 -15.21 -14.92
N GLU A 35 -13.49 -15.54 -16.11
CA GLU A 35 -12.07 -15.54 -16.45
C GLU A 35 -11.74 -14.35 -17.36
N GLY A 36 -10.48 -13.91 -17.36
CA GLY A 36 -9.99 -12.85 -18.26
C GLY A 36 -10.22 -11.41 -17.78
N PHE A 37 -10.53 -11.20 -16.50
CA PHE A 37 -10.52 -9.87 -15.90
C PHE A 37 -9.87 -9.88 -14.52
N SER A 38 -9.43 -8.71 -14.08
CA SER A 38 -8.65 -8.55 -12.85
C SER A 38 -9.41 -7.68 -11.84
N PRO A 39 -10.20 -8.26 -10.92
CA PRO A 39 -10.93 -7.50 -9.92
C PRO A 39 -9.99 -6.79 -8.94
N ASN A 40 -10.35 -5.57 -8.53
CA ASN A 40 -9.62 -4.86 -7.49
C ASN A 40 -9.82 -5.55 -6.14
N VAL A 41 -8.85 -6.37 -5.75
CA VAL A 41 -8.70 -6.88 -4.39
C VAL A 41 -7.84 -5.89 -3.61
N GLY A 42 -8.50 -4.95 -2.93
CA GLY A 42 -7.82 -4.03 -2.00
C GLY A 42 -7.11 -4.78 -0.86
N ILE A 43 -6.44 -4.01 0.02
CA ILE A 43 -5.61 -4.53 1.13
C ILE A 43 -6.26 -5.68 1.91
N PHE A 44 -7.54 -5.59 2.23
CA PHE A 44 -8.23 -6.61 3.02
C PHE A 44 -8.38 -7.95 2.28
N GLY A 45 -8.72 -7.88 0.99
CA GLY A 45 -8.83 -9.06 0.13
C GLY A 45 -7.46 -9.73 -0.05
N ASP A 46 -6.44 -8.92 -0.35
CA ASP A 46 -5.06 -9.38 -0.46
C ASP A 46 -4.56 -10.01 0.85
N ALA A 47 -4.79 -9.38 2.00
CA ALA A 47 -4.43 -9.90 3.30
C ALA A 47 -5.08 -11.27 3.60
N TYR A 48 -6.37 -11.40 3.26
CA TYR A 48 -7.11 -12.65 3.46
C TYR A 48 -6.62 -13.78 2.55
N LEU A 49 -6.27 -13.49 1.31
CA LEU A 49 -5.73 -14.47 0.36
C LEU A 49 -4.33 -14.95 0.79
N ASN A 50 -3.53 -14.07 1.37
CA ASN A 50 -2.17 -14.40 1.83
C ASN A 50 -2.12 -15.12 3.17
N PHE A 51 -2.92 -14.72 4.16
CA PHE A 51 -2.80 -15.24 5.53
C PHE A 51 -4.17 -15.45 6.24
N GLY A 52 -5.29 -15.35 5.52
CA GLY A 52 -6.63 -15.49 6.11
C GLY A 52 -7.00 -14.35 7.05
N LEU A 53 -7.85 -14.62 8.04
CA LEU A 53 -8.32 -13.61 8.99
C LEU A 53 -7.19 -12.98 9.81
N MET A 54 -6.18 -13.77 10.18
CA MET A 54 -5.00 -13.24 10.88
C MET A 54 -4.22 -12.25 10.02
N GLY A 55 -4.17 -12.49 8.70
CA GLY A 55 -3.60 -11.57 7.73
C GLY A 55 -4.22 -10.19 7.77
N ILE A 56 -5.55 -10.12 7.85
CA ILE A 56 -6.29 -8.86 7.91
C ILE A 56 -5.84 -8.04 9.12
N ILE A 57 -5.72 -8.66 10.30
CA ILE A 57 -5.28 -7.97 11.52
C ILE A 57 -3.87 -7.42 11.35
N ILE A 58 -2.94 -8.24 10.85
CA ILE A 58 -1.55 -7.84 10.62
C ILE A 58 -1.47 -6.67 9.63
N PHE A 59 -2.22 -6.73 8.52
CA PHE A 59 -2.20 -5.70 7.49
C PHE A 59 -2.83 -4.39 7.97
N VAL A 60 -3.86 -4.45 8.84
CA VAL A 60 -4.43 -3.26 9.49
C VAL A 60 -3.41 -2.57 10.39
N VAL A 61 -2.69 -3.33 11.20
CA VAL A 61 -1.63 -2.77 12.07
C VAL A 61 -0.52 -2.15 11.23
N LEU A 62 -0.11 -2.81 10.15
CA LEU A 62 0.90 -2.29 9.24
C LEU A 62 0.41 -1.01 8.53
N LEU A 63 -0.84 -0.99 8.06
CA LEU A 63 -1.46 0.18 7.44
C LEU A 63 -1.52 1.35 8.42
N GLY A 64 -1.97 1.11 9.66
CA GLY A 64 -1.98 2.13 10.71
C GLY A 64 -0.58 2.70 10.96
N SER A 65 0.45 1.84 10.98
CA SER A 65 1.85 2.26 11.15
C SER A 65 2.32 3.17 10.00
N ILE A 66 1.95 2.84 8.76
CA ILE A 66 2.27 3.66 7.57
C ILE A 66 1.57 5.02 7.63
N LEU A 67 0.30 5.04 8.03
CA LEU A 67 -0.46 6.30 8.15
C LEU A 67 0.11 7.19 9.25
N VAL A 68 0.47 6.63 10.40
CA VAL A 68 1.15 7.36 11.50
C VAL A 68 2.50 7.91 11.04
N LEU A 69 3.27 7.12 10.28
CA LEU A 69 4.53 7.58 9.70
C LEU A 69 4.32 8.76 8.75
N PHE A 70 3.33 8.66 7.86
CA PHE A 70 3.00 9.75 6.93
C PHE A 70 2.57 11.01 7.68
N ASP A 71 1.69 10.89 8.67
CA ASP A 71 1.20 12.02 9.47
C ASP A 71 2.34 12.74 10.20
N SER A 72 3.24 11.96 10.84
CA SER A 72 4.42 12.49 11.54
C SER A 72 5.33 13.33 10.63
N VAL A 73 5.39 12.96 9.35
CA VAL A 73 6.17 13.67 8.33
C VAL A 73 5.40 14.90 7.81
N ALA A 74 4.09 14.76 7.60
CA ALA A 74 3.22 15.79 7.06
C ALA A 74 2.95 16.95 8.04
N MET A 75 3.10 16.74 9.36
CA MET A 75 2.92 17.78 10.40
C MET A 75 3.75 19.05 10.18
N LYS A 76 4.86 18.93 9.45
CA LYS A 76 5.83 20.00 9.23
C LYS A 76 5.68 20.64 7.83
N SER A 77 4.64 20.32 7.08
CA SER A 77 4.35 20.91 5.76
C SER A 77 2.93 21.46 5.69
N PRO A 78 2.66 22.40 4.78
CA PRO A 78 1.31 22.88 4.52
C PRO A 78 0.38 21.71 4.15
N LEU A 79 -0.79 21.66 4.79
CA LEU A 79 -1.76 20.57 4.63
C LEU A 79 -2.10 20.28 3.16
N ILE A 80 -2.32 21.33 2.37
CA ILE A 80 -2.66 21.24 0.94
C ILE A 80 -1.59 20.45 0.16
N LEU A 81 -0.31 20.70 0.46
CA LEU A 81 0.80 20.03 -0.21
C LEU A 81 0.83 18.54 0.15
N SER A 82 0.77 18.22 1.44
CA SER A 82 0.75 16.84 1.93
C SER A 82 -0.44 16.05 1.35
N MET A 83 -1.64 16.65 1.34
CA MET A 83 -2.85 16.04 0.79
C MET A 83 -2.74 15.76 -0.71
N THR A 84 -2.22 16.72 -1.49
CA THR A 84 -2.08 16.55 -2.95
C THR A 84 -1.13 15.41 -3.29
N ILE A 85 -0.06 15.24 -2.50
CA ILE A 85 0.94 14.18 -2.72
C ILE A 85 0.34 12.79 -2.42
N ILE A 86 -0.45 12.66 -1.34
CA ILE A 86 -0.87 11.33 -0.84
C ILE A 86 -2.18 10.81 -1.47
N ILE A 87 -2.99 11.66 -2.10
CA ILE A 87 -4.33 11.26 -2.55
C ILE A 87 -4.32 10.15 -3.61
N ILE A 88 -3.45 10.24 -4.63
CA ILE A 88 -3.35 9.24 -5.69
C ILE A 88 -2.80 7.91 -5.16
N PRO A 89 -1.67 7.89 -4.41
CA PRO A 89 -1.20 6.66 -3.78
C PRO A 89 -2.21 6.03 -2.81
N SER A 90 -3.03 6.84 -2.13
CA SER A 90 -4.08 6.34 -1.23
C SER A 90 -5.17 5.57 -1.99
N MET A 91 -5.51 6.00 -3.21
CA MET A 91 -6.45 5.26 -4.06
C MET A 91 -5.90 3.89 -4.48
N SER A 92 -4.58 3.73 -4.58
CA SER A 92 -3.98 2.41 -4.81
C SER A 92 -4.17 1.48 -3.62
N LEU A 93 -4.02 1.95 -2.37
CA LEU A 93 -4.29 1.12 -1.17
C LEU A 93 -5.70 0.55 -1.15
N VAL A 94 -6.68 1.28 -1.71
CA VAL A 94 -8.06 0.80 -1.79
C VAL A 94 -8.23 -0.26 -2.88
N ASN A 95 -7.48 -0.15 -3.98
CA ASN A 95 -7.71 -0.94 -5.20
C ASN A 95 -6.70 -2.07 -5.43
N SER A 96 -5.60 -2.11 -4.68
CA SER A 96 -4.47 -3.01 -4.92
C SER A 96 -3.98 -3.66 -3.63
N GLY A 97 -3.14 -4.70 -3.79
CA GLY A 97 -2.46 -5.35 -2.68
C GLY A 97 -1.46 -4.44 -1.99
N MET A 98 -1.27 -4.62 -0.68
CA MET A 98 -0.56 -3.66 0.18
C MET A 98 0.90 -3.44 -0.24
N PHE A 99 1.62 -4.54 -0.49
CA PHE A 99 3.03 -4.47 -0.88
C PHE A 99 3.21 -3.88 -2.28
N THR A 100 2.28 -4.16 -3.19
CA THR A 100 2.22 -3.53 -4.51
C THR A 100 1.99 -2.03 -4.35
N SER A 101 1.03 -1.60 -3.52
CA SER A 101 0.78 -0.18 -3.25
C SER A 101 2.00 0.55 -2.66
N LEU A 102 2.77 -0.11 -1.80
CA LEU A 102 3.98 0.45 -1.20
C LEU A 102 5.14 0.56 -2.21
N ALA A 103 5.38 -0.49 -2.98
CA ALA A 103 6.53 -0.60 -3.86
C ALA A 103 6.32 0.08 -5.22
N THR A 104 5.18 -0.15 -5.87
CA THR A 104 4.96 0.27 -7.27
C THR A 104 4.04 1.49 -7.40
N HIS A 105 3.05 1.64 -6.52
CA HIS A 105 2.16 2.80 -6.56
C HIS A 105 2.65 3.99 -5.72
N GLY A 106 3.87 3.91 -5.21
CA GLY A 106 4.63 5.08 -4.78
C GLY A 106 4.25 5.63 -3.41
N ILE A 107 3.64 4.86 -2.50
CA ILE A 107 3.40 5.36 -1.14
C ILE A 107 4.68 5.68 -0.40
N LEU A 108 5.70 4.82 -0.51
CA LEU A 108 7.00 5.10 0.09
C LEU A 108 7.63 6.36 -0.53
N PHE A 109 7.46 6.53 -1.84
CA PHE A 109 7.91 7.72 -2.55
C PHE A 109 7.15 8.98 -2.13
N ALA A 110 5.84 8.88 -1.93
CA ALA A 110 4.99 9.97 -1.45
C ALA A 110 5.42 10.43 -0.05
N ILE A 111 5.64 9.49 0.88
CA ILE A 111 6.18 9.78 2.23
C ILE A 111 7.53 10.48 2.12
N PHE A 112 8.42 9.99 1.25
CA PHE A 112 9.74 10.59 1.03
C PHE A 112 9.66 12.01 0.49
N VAL A 113 8.81 12.26 -0.51
CA VAL A 113 8.62 13.61 -1.08
C VAL A 113 8.01 14.55 -0.04
N THR A 114 6.99 14.12 0.71
CA THR A 114 6.43 14.93 1.79
C THR A 114 7.49 15.28 2.84
N TRP A 115 8.34 14.33 3.22
CA TRP A 115 9.45 14.57 4.15
C TRP A 115 10.46 15.58 3.61
N LEU A 116 10.87 15.44 2.36
CA LEU A 116 11.81 16.34 1.72
C LEU A 116 11.23 17.76 1.60
N SER A 117 10.02 17.89 1.05
CA SER A 117 9.35 19.16 0.89
C SER A 117 9.12 19.87 2.22
N SER A 118 8.67 19.13 3.23
CA SER A 118 8.51 19.66 4.58
C SER A 118 9.83 20.20 5.14
N THR A 119 10.91 19.43 5.03
CA THR A 119 12.23 19.82 5.54
C THR A 119 12.76 21.07 4.87
N LEU A 120 12.56 21.21 3.55
CA LEU A 120 12.99 22.37 2.78
C LEU A 120 12.19 23.63 3.14
N LEU A 121 10.87 23.52 3.27
CA LEU A 121 10.01 24.64 3.66
C LEU A 121 10.39 25.16 5.06
N HIS A 122 10.57 24.26 6.02
CA HIS A 122 10.91 24.62 7.39
C HIS A 122 12.32 25.25 7.51
N ARG A 123 13.26 24.88 6.62
CA ARG A 123 14.57 25.55 6.54
C ARG A 123 14.44 26.98 5.99
N ASN A 124 13.63 27.19 4.96
CA ASN A 124 13.45 28.52 4.36
C ASN A 124 12.80 29.51 5.34
N GLU A 125 11.80 29.09 6.11
CA GLU A 125 11.19 29.94 7.15
C GLU A 125 12.23 30.42 8.18
N LYS A 126 13.15 29.54 8.60
CA LYS A 126 14.22 29.90 9.55
C LYS A 126 15.28 30.83 8.97
N VAL A 127 15.48 30.83 7.66
CA VAL A 127 16.47 31.69 6.98
C VAL A 127 15.90 33.07 6.67
N VAL A 128 14.62 33.16 6.29
CA VAL A 128 13.95 34.42 5.95
C VAL A 128 13.38 35.14 7.19
N GLY A 129 13.11 34.42 8.28
CA GLY A 129 12.65 34.98 9.55
C GLY A 129 13.73 35.60 10.45
N LYS A 130 14.93 35.86 9.92
CA LYS A 130 16.00 36.65 10.53
C LYS A 130 16.24 37.91 9.70
#